data_AF-A0A9E3LA63-F1
#
_entry.id   AF-A0A9E3LA63-F1
#
_cell.length_a   1.000
_cell.length_b   1.000
_cell.length_c   1.000
_cell.angle_alpha   90.00
_cell.angle_beta   90.00
_cell.angle_gamma   90.00
#
_symmetry.space_group_name_H-M   'P 1'
#
loop_
_entity.id
_entity.type
_entity.pdbx_description
1 polymer ?
#
loop_
_entity_poly.entity_id
_entity_poly.type
_entity_poly.pdbx_seq_one_letter_code
_entity_poly.pdbx_strand_id
1 'polypeptide(L)'
;MQTYDEKPRRRLWELMKAQGMQENQQVVFMSDGGENVRRVQEYLHPFSEHLIDWFHLTMRLTVLLQQRKALQAEQPEVGEKVAKQLESVKHLLWHGNAEEALERL
;
A
#
# COMPACT_ATOMS: atom_id res chain seq x y z
N MET A 1 7.33 0.94 -26.41
CA MET A 1 5.96 1.05 -26.96
C MET A 1 5.03 0.54 -25.88
N GLN A 2 4.25 1.42 -25.24
CA GLN A 2 3.38 1.04 -24.13
C GLN A 2 2.07 0.50 -24.73
N THR A 3 1.95 -0.82 -24.86
CA THR A 3 0.73 -1.47 -25.36
C THR A 3 -0.33 -1.40 -24.26
N TYR A 4 -1.34 -0.57 -24.47
CA TYR A 4 -2.49 -0.47 -23.58
C TYR A 4 -3.30 -1.76 -23.67
N ASP A 5 -3.59 -2.36 -22.52
CA ASP A 5 -4.41 -3.55 -22.47
C ASP A 5 -5.88 -3.21 -22.26
N GLU A 6 -6.74 -3.67 -23.17
CA GLU A 6 -8.18 -3.40 -23.11
C GLU A 6 -8.94 -4.30 -22.14
N LYS A 7 -8.38 -5.44 -21.71
CA LYS A 7 -9.04 -6.46 -20.87
C LYS A 7 -8.11 -7.04 -19.79
N PRO A 8 -7.50 -6.21 -18.92
CA PRO A 8 -6.43 -6.64 -18.02
C PRO A 8 -6.91 -7.65 -16.97
N ARG A 9 -8.18 -7.54 -16.55
CA ARG A 9 -8.81 -8.45 -15.58
C ARG A 9 -8.95 -9.88 -16.12
N ARG A 10 -9.43 -10.01 -17.36
CA ARG A 10 -9.65 -11.32 -17.99
C ARG A 10 -8.34 -12.08 -18.15
N ARG A 11 -7.30 -11.39 -18.62
CA ARG A 11 -5.97 -12.00 -18.74
C ARG A 11 -5.42 -12.44 -17.39
N LEU A 12 -5.55 -11.61 -16.34
CA LEU A 12 -5.06 -11.99 -15.02
C LEU A 12 -5.82 -13.21 -14.48
N TRP A 13 -7.13 -13.28 -14.68
CA TRP A 13 -7.92 -14.47 -14.35
C TRP A 13 -7.47 -15.73 -15.10
N GLU A 14 -7.31 -15.63 -16.43
CA GLU A 14 -6.84 -16.73 -17.27
C GLU A 14 -5.44 -17.19 -16.87
N LEU A 15 -4.55 -16.26 -16.52
CA LEU A 15 -3.22 -16.55 -15.98
C LEU A 15 -3.32 -17.31 -14.66
N MET A 16 -4.14 -16.84 -13.71
CA MET A 16 -4.29 -17.49 -12.41
C MET A 16 -4.90 -18.90 -12.53
N LYS A 17 -5.89 -19.07 -13.40
CA LYS A 17 -6.44 -20.39 -13.78
C LYS A 17 -5.37 -21.30 -14.38
N ALA A 18 -4.55 -20.80 -15.31
CA ALA A 18 -3.45 -21.56 -15.91
C ALA A 18 -2.37 -21.95 -14.90
N GLN A 19 -2.20 -21.17 -13.83
CA GLN A 19 -1.33 -21.47 -12.69
C GLN A 19 -2.00 -22.38 -11.64
N GLY A 20 -3.22 -22.87 -11.87
CA GLY A 20 -3.89 -23.87 -11.04
C GLY A 20 -4.83 -23.32 -9.95
N MET A 21 -5.14 -22.02 -9.97
CA MET A 21 -6.10 -21.42 -9.02
C MET A 21 -7.48 -22.07 -9.14
N GLN A 22 -8.01 -22.57 -8.02
CA GLN A 22 -9.37 -23.08 -7.91
C GLN A 22 -10.37 -21.93 -7.72
N GLU A 23 -11.62 -22.08 -8.17
CA GLU A 23 -12.64 -21.02 -8.12
C GLU A 23 -13.13 -20.64 -6.72
N ASN A 24 -12.83 -21.45 -5.71
CA ASN A 24 -13.26 -21.28 -4.32
C ASN A 24 -12.08 -21.10 -3.35
N GLN A 25 -10.87 -20.91 -3.87
CA GLN A 25 -9.67 -20.73 -3.05
C GLN A 25 -9.53 -19.27 -2.63
N GLN A 26 -9.21 -19.01 -1.36
CA GLN A 26 -8.85 -17.65 -0.91
C GLN A 26 -7.57 -17.20 -1.63
N VAL A 27 -7.59 -15.99 -2.18
CA VAL A 27 -6.45 -15.40 -2.88
C VAL A 27 -6.00 -14.16 -2.12
N VAL A 28 -4.73 -14.10 -1.77
CA VAL A 28 -4.12 -12.90 -1.16
C VAL A 28 -3.30 -12.18 -2.21
N PHE A 29 -3.68 -10.93 -2.51
CA PHE A 29 -2.93 -10.05 -3.38
C PHE A 29 -2.05 -9.12 -2.55
N MET A 30 -0.73 -9.17 -2.74
CA MET A 30 0.19 -8.16 -2.22
C MET A 30 0.54 -7.17 -3.34
N SER A 31 0.31 -5.88 -3.13
CA SER A 31 0.50 -4.85 -4.16
C SER A 31 1.06 -3.54 -3.63
N ASP A 32 1.54 -2.70 -4.55
CA ASP A 32 1.98 -1.33 -4.27
C ASP A 32 0.84 -0.39 -3.81
N GLY A 33 -0.41 -0.84 -3.87
CA GLY A 33 -1.59 -0.06 -3.51
C GLY A 33 -1.91 1.09 -4.48
N GLY A 34 -1.31 1.10 -5.68
CA GLY A 34 -1.66 2.03 -6.75
C GLY A 34 -3.12 1.86 -7.19
N GLU A 35 -3.82 2.94 -7.49
CA GLU A 35 -5.25 2.92 -7.80
C GLU A 35 -5.61 1.97 -8.96
N ASN A 36 -4.77 1.95 -10.00
CA ASN A 36 -4.94 1.05 -11.14
C ASN A 36 -4.79 -0.42 -10.76
N VAL A 37 -3.89 -0.74 -9.83
CA VAL A 37 -3.64 -2.11 -9.37
C VAL A 37 -4.78 -2.57 -8.47
N ARG A 38 -5.22 -1.71 -7.53
CA ARG A 38 -6.38 -2.00 -6.66
C ARG A 38 -7.64 -2.31 -7.46
N ARG A 39 -7.96 -1.49 -8.48
CA ARG A 39 -9.13 -1.66 -9.36
C ARG A 39 -9.13 -2.97 -10.16
N VAL A 40 -7.97 -3.53 -10.45
CA VAL A 40 -7.86 -4.83 -11.13
C VAL A 40 -8.16 -5.96 -10.15
N GLN A 41 -7.67 -5.84 -8.91
CA GLN A 41 -7.76 -6.90 -7.90
C GLN A 41 -9.14 -6.99 -7.23
N GLU A 42 -9.81 -5.86 -6.94
CA GLU A 42 -11.12 -5.81 -6.23
C GLU A 42 -12.24 -6.62 -6.90
N TYR A 43 -12.13 -6.90 -8.21
CA TYR A 43 -13.17 -7.57 -9.00
C TYR A 43 -12.75 -8.97 -9.50
N LEU A 44 -11.59 -9.47 -9.08
CA LEU A 44 -11.04 -10.73 -9.60
C LEU A 44 -11.58 -11.96 -8.89
N HIS A 45 -11.82 -11.86 -7.57
CA HIS A 45 -12.28 -13.01 -6.80
C HIS A 45 -13.16 -12.54 -5.63
N PRO A 46 -14.34 -13.14 -5.39
CA PRO A 46 -15.20 -12.75 -4.26
C PRO A 46 -14.56 -13.04 -2.89
N PHE A 47 -13.53 -13.90 -2.84
CA PHE A 47 -12.74 -14.21 -1.64
C PHE A 47 -11.30 -13.73 -1.76
N SER A 48 -11.06 -12.52 -2.28
CA SER A 48 -9.71 -11.93 -2.30
C SER A 48 -9.45 -11.03 -1.11
N GLU A 49 -8.25 -11.17 -0.55
CA GLU A 49 -7.69 -10.25 0.44
C GLU A 49 -6.62 -9.38 -0.25
N HIS A 50 -6.58 -8.08 0.07
CA HIS A 50 -5.66 -7.13 -0.55
C HIS A 50 -4.73 -6.55 0.50
N LEU A 51 -3.45 -6.91 0.42
CA LEU A 51 -2.38 -6.40 1.26
C LEU A 51 -1.59 -5.32 0.51
N ILE A 52 -1.26 -4.25 1.23
CA ILE A 52 -0.33 -3.24 0.74
C ILE A 52 1.08 -3.70 1.13
N ASP A 53 1.99 -3.70 0.18
CA ASP A 53 3.39 -4.00 0.41
C ASP A 53 4.03 -2.98 1.36
N TRP A 54 4.67 -3.51 2.41
CA TRP A 54 5.42 -2.75 3.40
C TRP A 54 6.49 -1.85 2.78
N PHE A 55 7.18 -2.32 1.73
CA PHE A 55 8.17 -1.50 1.02
C PHE A 55 7.53 -0.21 0.47
N HIS A 56 6.36 -0.34 -0.15
CA HIS A 56 5.62 0.81 -0.69
C HIS A 56 5.09 1.75 0.41
N LEU A 57 4.67 1.21 1.56
CA LEU A 57 4.31 2.04 2.73
C LEU A 57 5.51 2.81 3.28
N THR A 58 6.66 2.15 3.46
CA THR A 58 7.87 2.81 3.98
C THR A 58 8.43 3.85 3.02
N MET A 59 8.27 3.68 1.69
CA MET A 59 8.61 4.71 0.72
C MET A 59 7.80 5.99 0.93
N ARG A 60 6.47 5.88 1.15
CA ARG A 60 5.61 7.05 1.42
C ARG A 60 6.00 7.73 2.74
N LEU A 61 6.26 6.96 3.79
CA LEU A 61 6.75 7.49 5.07
C LEU A 61 8.10 8.21 4.93
N THR A 62 8.99 7.69 4.09
CA THR A 62 10.30 8.31 3.82
C THR A 62 10.13 9.69 3.17
N VAL A 63 9.19 9.85 2.24
CA VAL A 63 8.89 11.15 1.62
C VAL A 63 8.44 12.16 2.68
N LEU A 64 7.55 11.77 3.59
CA LEU A 64 7.10 12.63 4.69
C LEU A 64 8.25 13.03 5.62
N LEU A 65 9.15 12.10 5.95
CA LEU A 65 10.35 12.38 6.74
C LEU A 65 11.31 13.36 6.06
N GLN A 66 11.39 13.36 4.72
CA GLN A 66 12.18 14.35 3.99
C GLN A 66 11.52 15.73 3.99
N GLN A 67 10.19 15.80 3.77
CA GLN A 67 9.44 17.07 3.81
C GLN A 67 9.55 17.75 5.18
N ARG A 68 9.57 16.96 6.25
CA ARG A 68 9.83 17.44 7.62
C ARG A 68 11.13 18.23 7.75
N LYS A 69 12.18 17.96 6.97
CA LYS A 69 13.45 18.71 7.07
C LYS A 69 13.28 20.19 6.75
N ALA A 70 12.42 20.52 5.78
CA ALA A 70 12.08 21.90 5.48
C ALA A 70 11.32 22.53 6.67
N LEU A 71 10.33 21.81 7.21
CA LEU A 71 9.57 22.25 8.38
C LEU A 71 10.45 22.45 9.62
N GLN A 72 11.45 21.60 9.84
CA GLN A 72 12.42 21.70 10.95
C GLN A 72 13.27 22.97 10.84
N ALA A 73 13.64 23.37 9.61
CA ALA A 73 14.46 24.55 9.38
C ALA A 73 13.68 25.85 9.70
N GLU A 74 12.38 25.86 9.43
CA GLU A 74 11.50 27.00 9.72
C GLU A 74 10.98 27.00 11.17
N GLN A 75 10.60 25.82 11.67
CA GLN A 75 9.97 25.61 12.98
C GLN A 75 10.53 24.35 13.66
N PRO A 76 11.63 24.48 14.42
CA PRO A 76 12.34 23.33 14.98
C PRO A 76 11.51 22.44 15.91
N GLU A 77 10.65 23.03 16.75
CA GLU A 77 9.81 22.26 17.68
C GLU A 77 8.74 21.44 16.94
N VAL A 78 8.14 22.03 15.92
CA VAL A 78 7.12 21.36 15.10
C VAL A 78 7.74 20.25 14.28
N GLY A 79 8.89 20.50 13.66
CA GLY A 79 9.64 19.48 12.93
C GLY A 79 10.02 18.27 13.79
N GLU A 80 10.37 18.47 15.06
CA GLU A 80 10.72 17.39 15.99
C GLU A 80 9.48 16.60 16.41
N LYS A 81 8.36 17.29 16.67
CA LYS A 81 7.06 16.64 16.97
C LYS A 81 6.61 15.75 15.82
N VAL A 82 6.69 16.25 14.58
CA VAL A 82 6.33 15.50 13.36
C VAL A 82 7.26 14.30 13.16
N ALA A 83 8.56 14.40 13.46
CA ALA A 83 9.48 13.25 13.39
C ALA A 83 9.02 12.11 14.32
N LYS A 84 8.74 12.44 15.59
CA LYS A 84 8.30 11.45 16.58
C LYS A 84 6.96 10.81 16.19
N GLN A 85 6.04 11.60 15.66
CA GLN A 85 4.74 11.13 15.18
C GLN A 85 4.90 10.17 13.99
N LEU A 86 5.73 10.50 13.00
CA LEU A 86 5.99 9.63 11.85
C LEU A 86 6.70 8.32 12.24
N GLU A 87 7.67 8.35 13.15
CA GLU A 87 8.34 7.12 13.61
C GLU A 87 7.36 6.23 14.41
N SER A 88 6.50 6.84 15.21
CA SER A 88 5.40 6.15 15.89
C SER A 88 4.45 5.47 14.89
N VAL A 89 3.99 6.20 13.87
CA VAL A 89 3.08 5.66 12.83
C VAL A 89 3.75 4.48 12.11
N LYS A 90 5.03 4.62 11.75
CA LYS A 90 5.82 3.53 11.17
C LYS A 90 5.85 2.30 12.07
N HIS A 91 6.09 2.48 13.37
CA HIS A 91 6.13 1.37 14.33
C HIS A 91 4.76 0.67 14.44
N LEU A 92 3.67 1.43 14.53
CA LEU A 92 2.31 0.86 14.60
C LEU A 92 1.98 0.05 13.34
N LEU A 93 2.27 0.61 12.15
CA LEU A 93 2.04 -0.10 10.89
C LEU A 93 2.88 -1.38 10.79
N TRP A 94 4.13 -1.38 11.26
CA TRP A 94 4.98 -2.58 11.27
C TRP A 94 4.40 -3.71 12.12
N HIS A 95 3.70 -3.38 13.20
CA HIS A 95 3.06 -4.35 14.09
C HIS A 95 1.60 -4.66 13.74
N GLY A 96 1.10 -4.14 12.61
CA GLY A 96 -0.27 -4.40 12.15
C GLY A 96 -1.34 -3.54 12.82
N ASN A 97 -0.97 -2.54 13.63
CA ASN A 97 -1.90 -1.63 14.31
C ASN A 97 -2.33 -0.49 13.37
N ALA A 98 -3.00 -0.84 12.27
CA ALA A 98 -3.34 0.10 11.20
C ALA A 98 -4.37 1.16 11.62
N GLU A 99 -5.36 0.80 12.43
CA GLU A 99 -6.38 1.74 12.95
C GLU A 99 -5.73 2.81 13.84
N GLU A 100 -4.93 2.38 14.82
CA GLU A 100 -4.22 3.32 15.70
C GLU A 100 -3.20 4.18 14.93
N ALA A 101 -2.55 3.62 13.90
CA ALA A 101 -1.67 4.39 13.03
C ALA A 101 -2.42 5.49 12.27
N LEU A 102 -3.68 5.25 11.89
CA LEU A 102 -4.53 6.22 11.21
C LEU A 102 -5.02 7.31 12.16
N GLU A 103 -5.37 6.97 13.41
CA GLU A 103 -5.75 7.96 14.44
C GLU A 103 -4.61 8.92 14.80
N ARG A 104 -3.37 8.48 14.63
CA ARG A 104 -2.17 9.29 14.88
C ARG A 104 -1.74 10.13 13.67
N LEU A 105 -2.40 10.07 12.52
CA LEU A 105 -2.10 10.90 11.34
C LEU A 105 -2.94 12.18 11.34
#